data_AF-A0A2H9QU30-F1
#
_entry.id   AF-A0A2H9QU30-F1
#
_cell.length_a   1.000
_cell.length_b   1.000
_cell.length_c   1.000
_cell.angle_alpha   90.00
_cell.angle_beta   90.00
_cell.angle_gamma   90.00
#
_symmetry.space_group_name_H-M   'P 1'
#
loop_
_entity.id
_entity.type
_entity.pdbx_description
1 polymer ?
#
loop_
_entity_poly.entity_id
_entity_poly.type
_entity_poly.pdbx_seq_one_letter_code
_entity_poly.pdbx_strand_id
1 'polypeptide(L)'
;APNVTSWADLERDTSAWLGNDMQKSCFNEMEKLGALIKQKNDKKLLRIWRLLQTTDHIYYISTKKMGDEEVHKYFAEHQSPYEAFINYMNIIQHLKGLL
;
A
#
# COMPACT_ATOMS: atom_id res chain seq x y z
N ALA A 1 12.75 4.82 -23.16
CA ALA A 1 12.11 3.67 -22.49
C ALA A 1 10.61 3.92 -22.42
N PRO A 2 9.73 2.89 -22.38
CA PRO A 2 8.31 3.12 -22.15
C PRO A 2 8.09 3.78 -20.78
N ASN A 3 7.08 4.63 -20.67
CA ASN A 3 6.65 5.21 -19.40
C ASN A 3 6.06 4.11 -18.51
N VAL A 4 6.12 4.27 -17.18
CA VAL A 4 5.45 3.34 -16.26
C VAL A 4 3.95 3.53 -16.37
N THR A 5 3.23 2.46 -16.70
CA THR A 5 1.79 2.47 -16.98
C THR A 5 1.07 1.38 -16.20
N SER A 6 -0.25 1.52 -16.07
CA SER A 6 -1.11 0.47 -15.54
C SER A 6 -2.39 0.33 -16.36
N TRP A 7 -3.11 -0.78 -16.11
CA TRP A 7 -4.45 -0.99 -16.66
C TRP A 7 -5.55 -0.37 -15.78
N ALA A 8 -5.20 0.23 -14.64
CA ALA A 8 -6.18 0.88 -13.77
C ALA A 8 -6.53 2.28 -14.26
N ASP A 9 -7.77 2.67 -13.96
CA ASP A 9 -8.36 3.97 -14.28
C ASP A 9 -8.22 4.42 -15.75
N LEU A 10 -8.69 5.64 -16.04
CA LEU A 10 -8.63 6.24 -17.37
C LEU A 10 -7.23 6.77 -17.70
N GLU A 11 -6.48 7.21 -16.69
CA GLU A 11 -5.17 7.84 -16.87
C GLU A 11 -4.07 6.83 -17.28
N ARG A 12 -4.30 5.52 -17.08
CA ARG A 12 -3.39 4.42 -17.45
C ARG A 12 -1.96 4.59 -16.89
N ASP A 13 -1.85 5.21 -15.73
CA ASP A 13 -0.59 5.48 -15.04
C ASP A 13 -0.55 4.81 -13.67
N THR A 14 0.42 5.18 -12.82
CA THR A 14 0.56 4.63 -11.46
C THR A 14 -0.25 5.38 -10.41
N SER A 15 -1.06 6.38 -10.79
CA SER A 15 -1.76 7.25 -9.83
C SER A 15 -2.78 6.51 -8.97
N ALA A 16 -3.26 5.34 -9.42
CA ALA A 16 -4.09 4.44 -8.62
C ALA A 16 -3.41 3.97 -7.32
N TRP A 17 -2.08 3.83 -7.31
CA TRP A 17 -1.31 3.38 -6.14
C TRP A 17 -0.28 4.41 -5.63
N LEU A 18 0.04 5.45 -6.39
CA LEU A 18 1.05 6.45 -6.00
C LEU A 18 0.58 7.88 -6.29
N GLY A 19 -0.74 8.10 -6.32
CA GLY A 19 -1.36 9.37 -6.68
C GLY A 19 -1.34 10.43 -5.59
N ASN A 20 -1.32 10.02 -4.31
CA ASN A 20 -1.31 10.94 -3.18
C ASN A 20 -0.15 10.68 -2.20
N ASP A 21 0.04 11.60 -1.24
CA ASP A 21 1.19 11.55 -0.33
C ASP A 21 1.07 10.46 0.74
N MET A 22 -0.15 10.04 1.10
CA MET A 22 -0.39 8.90 1.99
C MET A 22 0.08 7.60 1.36
N GLN A 23 -0.32 7.36 0.10
CA GLN A 23 0.09 6.21 -0.70
C GLN A 23 1.60 6.13 -0.87
N LYS A 24 2.22 7.26 -1.26
CA LYS A 24 3.69 7.35 -1.39
C LYS A 24 4.40 7.09 -0.07
N SER A 25 3.86 7.62 1.04
CA SER A 25 4.40 7.39 2.37
C SER A 25 4.35 5.91 2.75
N CYS A 26 3.21 5.24 2.56
CA CYS A 26 3.06 3.81 2.81
C CYS A 26 4.04 2.98 1.96
N PHE A 27 4.15 3.29 0.67
CA PHE A 27 5.08 2.61 -0.24
C PHE A 27 6.54 2.75 0.24
N ASN A 28 6.98 3.97 0.50
CA ASN A 28 8.34 4.26 0.94
C ASN A 28 8.68 3.58 2.27
N GLU A 29 7.75 3.57 3.22
CA GLU A 29 7.95 2.96 4.52
C GLU A 29 7.96 1.42 4.45
N MET A 30 7.14 0.82 3.57
CA MET A 30 7.16 -0.60 3.28
C MET A 30 8.50 -1.05 2.65
N GLU A 31 9.04 -0.25 1.72
CA GLU A 31 10.35 -0.53 1.10
C GLU A 31 11.48 -0.49 2.14
N LYS A 32 11.53 0.56 2.97
CA LYS A 32 12.52 0.69 4.05
C LYS A 32 12.43 -0.48 5.04
N LEU A 33 11.22 -0.86 5.43
CA LEU A 33 10.98 -2.00 6.33
C LEU A 33 11.54 -3.31 5.75
N GLY A 34 11.44 -3.50 4.43
CA GLY A 34 11.97 -4.68 3.74
C GLY A 34 13.47 -4.86 3.90
N ALA A 35 14.24 -3.76 3.87
CA ALA A 35 15.69 -3.82 4.09
C ALA A 35 16.02 -4.32 5.50
N LEU A 36 15.30 -3.83 6.51
CA LEU A 36 15.51 -4.21 7.91
C LEU A 36 15.09 -5.67 8.18
N ILE A 37 13.93 -6.09 7.67
CA ILE A 37 13.43 -7.46 7.86
C ILE A 37 14.37 -8.51 7.22
N LYS A 38 14.94 -8.22 6.04
CA LYS A 38 15.88 -9.13 5.37
C LYS A 38 17.15 -9.36 6.19
N GLN A 39 17.60 -8.38 6.99
CA GLN A 39 18.78 -8.53 7.85
C GLN A 39 18.51 -9.43 9.07
N LYS A 40 17.26 -9.50 9.54
CA LYS A 40 16.89 -10.29 10.73
C LYS A 40 16.88 -11.81 10.51
N ASN A 41 16.78 -12.25 9.24
CA ASN A 41 16.66 -13.66 8.85
C ASN A 41 15.48 -14.42 9.54
N ASP A 42 14.43 -13.68 9.93
CA ASP A 42 13.21 -14.25 10.49
C ASP A 42 12.21 -14.57 9.38
N LYS A 43 11.91 -15.87 9.18
CA LYS A 43 11.00 -16.35 8.14
C LYS A 43 9.56 -15.85 8.33
N LYS A 44 9.10 -15.65 9.56
CA LYS A 44 7.75 -15.15 9.87
C LYS A 44 7.64 -13.67 9.51
N LEU A 45 8.62 -12.86 9.92
CA LEU A 45 8.65 -11.43 9.56
C LEU A 45 8.77 -11.24 8.04
N LEU A 46 9.59 -12.05 7.37
CA LEU A 46 9.72 -12.02 5.91
C LEU A 46 8.39 -12.35 5.22
N ARG A 47 7.64 -13.34 5.73
CA ARG A 47 6.31 -13.69 5.20
C ARG A 47 5.33 -12.54 5.38
N ILE A 48 5.28 -11.92 6.57
CA ILE A 48 4.38 -10.79 6.84
C ILE A 48 4.71 -9.61 5.91
N TRP A 49 5.98 -9.27 5.75
CA TRP A 49 6.40 -8.20 4.84
C TRP A 49 6.03 -8.45 3.37
N ARG A 50 6.07 -9.72 2.92
CA ARG A 50 5.60 -10.09 1.58
C ARG A 50 4.09 -9.89 1.42
N LEU A 51 3.30 -10.15 2.47
CA LEU A 51 1.86 -9.92 2.44
C LEU A 51 1.53 -8.42 2.39
N LEU A 52 2.28 -7.59 3.12
CA LEU A 52 2.10 -6.13 3.09
C LEU A 52 2.36 -5.48 1.73
N GLN A 53 3.02 -6.18 0.80
CA GLN A 53 3.23 -5.73 -0.57
C GLN A 53 2.00 -5.96 -1.48
N THR A 54 0.92 -6.54 -0.97
CA THR A 54 -0.33 -6.67 -1.73
C THR A 54 -0.84 -5.29 -2.11
N THR A 55 -1.07 -5.08 -3.41
CA THR A 55 -1.31 -3.76 -4.00
C THR A 55 -2.61 -3.11 -3.51
N ASP A 56 -3.61 -3.92 -3.16
CA ASP A 56 -4.91 -3.48 -2.64
C ASP A 56 -4.77 -2.60 -1.39
N HIS A 57 -3.79 -2.86 -0.53
CA HIS A 57 -3.54 -2.04 0.66
C HIS A 57 -3.29 -0.57 0.31
N ILE A 58 -2.47 -0.32 -0.72
CA ILE A 58 -2.14 1.04 -1.17
C ILE A 58 -3.25 1.59 -2.06
N TYR A 59 -3.92 0.75 -2.84
CA TYR A 59 -5.06 1.13 -3.66
C TYR A 59 -6.21 1.71 -2.81
N TYR A 60 -6.53 1.09 -1.67
CA TYR A 60 -7.57 1.56 -0.75
C TYR A 60 -7.23 2.88 -0.03
N ILE A 61 -5.98 3.35 -0.13
CA ILE A 61 -5.54 4.66 0.38
C ILE A 61 -5.68 5.76 -0.70
N SER A 62 -6.09 5.40 -1.92
CA SER A 62 -6.37 6.36 -2.99
C SER A 62 -7.50 7.30 -2.61
N THR A 63 -7.33 8.58 -2.95
CA THR A 63 -8.35 9.63 -2.82
C THR A 63 -8.95 10.03 -4.16
N LYS A 64 -8.58 9.34 -5.25
CA LYS A 64 -9.19 9.55 -6.57
C LYS A 64 -10.67 9.22 -6.46
N LYS A 65 -11.52 10.09 -7.04
CA LYS A 65 -12.93 9.77 -7.28
C LYS A 65 -12.94 8.68 -8.33
N MET A 66 -13.09 7.43 -7.91
CA MET A 66 -13.09 6.31 -8.83
C MET A 66 -14.35 6.43 -9.70
N GLY A 67 -14.19 6.37 -11.02
CA GLY A 67 -15.34 6.26 -11.94
C GLY A 67 -16.20 5.03 -11.65
N ASP A 68 -15.65 4.06 -10.90
CA ASP A 68 -16.25 2.82 -10.43
C ASP A 68 -16.32 2.76 -8.88
N GLU A 69 -16.79 3.83 -8.22
CA GLU A 69 -16.98 3.90 -6.75
C GLU A 69 -17.77 2.71 -6.16
N GLU A 70 -18.57 1.98 -6.96
CA GLU A 70 -19.31 0.81 -6.49
C GLU A 70 -18.45 -0.43 -6.27
N VAL A 71 -17.61 -0.82 -7.23
CA VAL A 71 -16.95 -2.15 -7.18
C VAL A 71 -15.93 -2.23 -6.04
N HIS A 72 -15.31 -1.10 -5.71
CA HIS A 72 -14.21 -1.06 -4.74
C HIS A 72 -14.66 -0.88 -3.30
N LYS A 73 -15.84 -0.28 -3.04
CA LYS A 73 -16.45 -0.30 -1.71
C LYS A 73 -16.85 -1.71 -1.27
N TYR A 74 -17.17 -2.60 -2.21
CA TYR A 74 -17.49 -4.00 -1.87
C TYR A 74 -16.33 -4.75 -1.22
N PHE A 75 -15.07 -4.41 -1.57
CA PHE A 75 -13.89 -5.12 -1.10
C PHE A 75 -13.03 -4.31 -0.12
N ALA A 76 -13.28 -3.02 0.03
CA ALA A 76 -12.57 -2.19 0.99
C ALA A 76 -12.96 -2.55 2.43
N GLU A 77 -11.97 -2.95 3.23
CA GLU A 77 -12.17 -3.26 4.66
C GLU A 77 -12.42 -2.00 5.51
N HIS A 78 -11.94 -0.84 5.03
CA HIS A 78 -11.95 0.42 5.77
C HIS A 78 -12.97 1.40 5.22
N GLN A 79 -13.54 2.24 6.11
CA GLN A 79 -14.59 3.18 5.73
C GLN A 79 -14.06 4.41 5.00
N SER A 80 -12.75 4.68 5.09
CA SER A 80 -12.10 5.77 4.38
C SER A 80 -10.63 5.48 4.03
N PRO A 81 -10.08 6.18 3.00
CA PRO A 81 -8.64 6.12 2.70
C PRO A 81 -7.74 6.51 3.87
N TYR A 82 -8.22 7.38 4.76
CA TYR A 82 -7.48 7.81 5.95
C TYR A 82 -7.39 6.69 7.00
N GLU A 83 -8.46 5.94 7.22
CA GLU A 83 -8.43 4.77 8.10
C GLU A 83 -7.50 3.69 7.57
N ALA A 84 -7.56 3.42 6.27
CA ALA A 84 -6.65 2.49 5.60
C ALA A 84 -5.18 2.91 5.77
N PHE A 85 -4.89 4.20 5.60
CA PHE A 85 -3.57 4.77 5.81
C PHE A 85 -3.07 4.59 7.25
N ILE A 86 -3.89 4.98 8.23
CA ILE A 86 -3.55 4.87 9.66
C ILE A 86 -3.30 3.42 10.04
N ASN A 87 -4.16 2.50 9.60
CA ASN A 87 -4.01 1.07 9.86
C ASN A 87 -2.69 0.52 9.28
N TYR A 88 -2.42 0.81 8.00
CA TYR A 88 -1.21 0.34 7.33
C TYR A 88 0.06 0.87 8.00
N MET A 89 0.07 2.17 8.37
CA MET A 89 1.18 2.78 9.06
C MET A 89 1.38 2.22 10.47
N ASN A 90 0.30 1.95 11.22
CA ASN A 90 0.39 1.31 12.53
C ASN A 90 1.01 -0.10 12.43
N ILE A 91 0.63 -0.88 11.42
CA ILE A 91 1.23 -2.21 11.18
C ILE A 91 2.72 -2.08 10.89
N ILE A 92 3.13 -1.14 10.03
CA ILE A 92 4.55 -0.88 9.75
C ILE A 92 5.31 -0.54 11.04
N GLN A 93 4.79 0.39 11.84
CA GLN A 93 5.47 0.83 13.07
C GLN A 93 5.55 -0.29 14.10
N HIS A 94 4.51 -1.11 14.21
CA HIS A 94 4.54 -2.31 15.05
C HIS A 94 5.64 -3.28 14.60
N LEU A 95 5.73 -3.57 13.30
CA LEU A 95 6.76 -4.47 12.77
C LEU A 95 8.17 -3.92 12.98
N LYS A 96 8.39 -2.62 12.82
CA LYS A 96 9.68 -2.00 13.13
C LYS A 96 10.07 -2.17 14.59
N GLY A 97 9.11 -2.09 15.51
CA GLY A 97 9.36 -2.31 16.94
C GLY A 97 9.75 -3.74 17.29
N LEU A 98 9.57 -4.71 16.38
CA LEU A 98 9.98 -6.11 16.55
C LEU A 98 11.38 -6.42 16.01
N LEU A 99 12.02 -5.47 15.31
CA LEU A 99 13.33 -5.64 14.67
C LEU A 99 14.47 -5.38 15.64
#